data_AF-A0A8H7N1N9-F1
#
_entry.id   AF-A0A8H7N1N9-F1
#
_cell.length_a   1.000
_cell.length_b   1.000
_cell.length_c   1.000
_cell.angle_alpha   90.00
_cell.angle_beta   90.00
_cell.angle_gamma   90.00
#
_symmetry.space_group_name_H-M   'P 1'
#
loop_
_entity.id
_entity.type
_entity.pdbx_description
1 polymer ?
#
loop_
_entity_poly.entity_id
_entity_poly.type
_entity_poly.pdbx_seq_one_letter_code
_entity_poly.pdbx_strand_id
1 'polypeptide(L)'
;MTEFKSTPLYGGAIVADLPEHFADVSKIRQVPDNQEVWIDEEGFTSIIFDITERVGEPGSGPEIDGRAMTTHLEDLVGDDRDTLKIWNTAETEFTRLEYVEPLI
;
A
#
# COMPACT_ATOMS: atom_id res chain seq x y z
N MET A 1 -7.55 20.65 7.76
CA MET A 1 -7.24 19.32 8.33
C MET A 1 -7.48 18.32 7.22
N THR A 2 -6.62 17.32 7.06
CA THR A 2 -6.89 16.24 6.11
C THR A 2 -8.00 15.38 6.67
N GLU A 3 -9.15 15.36 6.02
CA GLU A 3 -10.25 14.45 6.33
C GLU A 3 -10.06 13.14 5.55
N PHE A 4 -10.42 12.04 6.18
CA PHE A 4 -10.27 10.69 5.64
C PHE A 4 -11.63 10.01 5.59
N LYS A 5 -11.86 9.24 4.54
CA LYS A 5 -13.05 8.43 4.35
C LYS A 5 -12.69 6.94 4.34
N SER A 6 -13.51 6.16 5.02
CA SER A 6 -13.43 4.70 4.98
C SER A 6 -13.84 4.19 3.61
N THR A 7 -12.90 3.54 2.93
CA THR A 7 -13.03 3.15 1.53
C THR A 7 -12.95 1.63 1.40
N PRO A 8 -14.00 0.97 0.87
CA PRO A 8 -13.96 -0.46 0.60
C PRO A 8 -13.08 -0.73 -0.62
N LEU A 9 -12.13 -1.65 -0.46
CA LEU A 9 -11.25 -2.16 -1.51
C LEU A 9 -11.61 -3.63 -1.81
N TYR A 10 -11.39 -4.06 -3.05
CA TYR A 10 -11.61 -5.41 -3.57
C TYR A 10 -13.02 -5.92 -3.27
N GLY A 11 -14.03 -5.14 -3.66
CA GLY A 11 -15.44 -5.46 -3.39
C GLY A 11 -15.82 -5.40 -1.90
N GLY A 12 -15.01 -4.72 -1.07
CA GLY A 12 -15.23 -4.58 0.37
C GLY A 12 -14.61 -5.69 1.22
N ALA A 13 -13.78 -6.56 0.63
CA ALA A 13 -13.02 -7.56 1.40
C ALA A 13 -11.94 -6.92 2.29
N ILE A 14 -11.45 -5.74 1.88
CA ILE A 14 -10.48 -4.92 2.61
C ILE A 14 -11.07 -3.52 2.77
N VAL A 15 -10.72 -2.83 3.85
CA VAL A 15 -11.13 -1.44 4.08
C VAL A 15 -9.89 -0.62 4.43
N ALA A 16 -9.77 0.57 3.86
CA ALA A 16 -8.71 1.53 4.15
C ALA A 16 -9.28 2.95 4.26
N ASP A 17 -8.72 3.76 5.17
CA ASP A 17 -9.06 5.17 5.27
C ASP A 17 -8.18 5.98 4.31
N LEU A 18 -8.81 6.58 3.30
CA LEU A 18 -8.13 7.39 2.28
C LEU A 18 -8.50 8.87 2.43
N PRO A 19 -7.62 9.82 2.06
CA PRO A 19 -7.99 11.22 2.05
C PRO A 19 -9.20 11.47 1.14
N GLU A 20 -10.13 12.32 1.56
CA GLU A 20 -11.42 12.48 0.87
C GLU A 20 -11.33 12.90 -0.61
N HIS A 21 -10.27 13.61 -0.98
CA HIS A 21 -10.03 14.15 -2.33
C HIS A 21 -9.41 13.12 -3.30
N PHE A 22 -9.27 11.86 -2.89
CA PHE A 22 -8.79 10.81 -3.79
C PHE A 22 -9.94 10.19 -4.59
N ALA A 23 -9.78 10.19 -5.91
CA ALA A 23 -10.70 9.58 -6.86
C ALA A 23 -10.22 8.20 -7.32
N ASP A 24 -11.19 7.30 -7.48
CA ASP A 24 -10.99 5.95 -7.99
C ASP A 24 -10.80 5.96 -9.52
N VAL A 25 -9.63 5.50 -9.96
CA VAL A 25 -9.24 5.47 -11.38
C VAL A 25 -9.99 4.40 -12.16
N SER A 26 -10.51 3.34 -11.51
CA SER A 26 -11.23 2.24 -12.17
C SER A 26 -12.51 2.72 -12.88
N LYS A 27 -13.06 3.87 -12.45
CA LYS A 27 -14.22 4.52 -13.08
C LYS A 27 -13.93 5.14 -14.45
N ILE A 28 -12.66 5.37 -14.75
CA ILE A 28 -12.20 6.08 -15.96
C ILE A 28 -11.54 5.09 -16.93
N ARG A 29 -10.78 4.12 -16.41
CA ARG A 29 -10.10 3.10 -17.21
C ARG A 29 -10.09 1.77 -16.47
N GLN A 30 -9.88 0.68 -17.20
CA GLN A 30 -9.62 -0.61 -16.58
C GLN A 30 -8.28 -0.60 -15.82
N VAL A 31 -8.29 -1.26 -14.68
CA VAL A 31 -7.16 -1.53 -13.78
C VAL A 31 -7.11 -3.06 -13.61
N PRO A 32 -5.93 -3.69 -13.47
CA PRO A 32 -5.83 -5.12 -13.20
C PRO A 32 -6.65 -5.53 -11.98
N ASP A 33 -7.22 -6.74 -11.99
CA ASP A 33 -8.14 -7.21 -10.95
C ASP A 33 -7.52 -7.26 -9.54
N ASN A 34 -6.20 -7.47 -9.46
CA ASN A 34 -5.45 -7.50 -8.21
C ASN A 34 -4.97 -6.11 -7.77
N GLN A 35 -5.36 -5.04 -8.47
CA GLN A 35 -4.95 -3.68 -8.19
C GLN A 35 -6.12 -2.72 -8.01
N GLU A 36 -5.95 -1.76 -7.12
CA GLU A 36 -6.80 -0.57 -7.05
C GLU A 36 -5.95 0.69 -7.10
N VAL A 37 -6.37 1.66 -7.90
CA VAL A 37 -5.61 2.88 -8.15
C VAL A 37 -6.47 4.09 -7.79
N TRP A 38 -5.92 4.94 -6.94
CA TRP A 38 -6.53 6.17 -6.46
C TRP A 38 -5.62 7.35 -6.80
N ILE A 39 -6.20 8.46 -7.27
CA ILE A 39 -5.45 9.67 -7.62
C ILE A 39 -6.03 10.86 -6.87
N ASP A 40 -5.15 11.77 -6.46
CA ASP A 40 -5.55 13.07 -5.94
C ASP A 40 -6.20 13.89 -7.08
N GLU A 41 -7.44 14.33 -6.88
CA GLU A 41 -8.17 15.14 -7.89
C GLU A 41 -7.55 16.52 -8.11
N GLU A 42 -6.86 17.07 -7.11
CA GLU A 42 -6.32 18.43 -7.11
C GLU A 42 -4.77 18.46 -7.17
N GLY A 43 -4.13 17.30 -7.03
CA GLY A 43 -2.67 17.17 -6.92
C GLY A 43 -2.04 16.23 -7.94
N PHE A 44 -0.79 15.86 -7.67
CA PHE A 44 0.04 14.99 -8.51
C PHE A 44 0.40 13.67 -7.81
N THR A 45 -0.37 13.29 -6.78
CA THR A 45 -0.11 12.11 -5.96
C THR A 45 -1.09 10.99 -6.33
N SER A 46 -0.62 9.75 -6.28
CA SER A 46 -1.43 8.55 -6.47
C SER A 46 -1.15 7.53 -5.38
N ILE A 47 -2.16 6.75 -5.03
CA ILE A 47 -2.06 5.58 -4.15
C ILE A 47 -2.45 4.35 -4.97
N ILE A 48 -1.62 3.33 -4.93
CA ILE A 48 -1.87 2.05 -5.60
C ILE A 48 -1.88 0.96 -4.53
N PHE A 49 -2.96 0.20 -4.49
CA PHE A 49 -3.05 -1.05 -3.74
C PHE A 49 -2.80 -2.19 -4.71
N ASP A 50 -1.93 -3.13 -4.35
CA ASP A 50 -1.62 -4.31 -5.16
C ASP A 50 -1.58 -5.55 -4.26
N ILE A 51 -2.34 -6.59 -4.62
CA ILE A 51 -2.28 -7.90 -3.96
C ILE A 51 -1.22 -8.73 -4.67
N THR A 52 -0.09 -8.93 -3.98
CA THR A 52 1.06 -9.71 -4.48
C THR A 52 1.16 -11.07 -3.81
N GLU A 53 1.89 -11.98 -4.46
CA GLU A 53 2.31 -13.22 -3.82
C GLU A 53 3.36 -12.96 -2.74
N ARG A 54 3.46 -13.91 -1.80
CA ARG A 54 4.37 -13.80 -0.68
C ARG A 54 5.82 -14.01 -1.13
N VAL A 55 6.69 -13.08 -0.75
CA VAL A 55 8.14 -13.20 -0.94
C VAL A 55 8.79 -13.85 0.29
N GLY A 56 9.61 -14.89 0.05
CA GLY A 56 10.41 -15.57 1.08
C GLY A 56 9.74 -16.80 1.73
N GLU A 57 10.36 -17.31 2.79
CA GLU A 57 9.93 -18.52 3.55
C GLU A 57 8.83 -18.22 4.56
N PRO A 58 7.86 -19.12 4.83
CA PRO A 58 6.74 -18.88 5.75
C PRO A 58 7.16 -18.34 7.12
N GLY A 59 6.36 -17.44 7.69
CA GLY A 59 6.64 -16.77 8.98
C GLY A 59 6.53 -15.24 8.89
N SER A 60 6.79 -14.55 9.99
CA SER A 60 6.91 -13.09 10.07
C SER A 60 8.01 -12.76 11.07
N GLY A 61 8.70 -11.64 10.84
CA GLY A 61 9.80 -11.15 11.66
C GLY A 61 10.57 -10.07 10.93
N PRO A 62 11.26 -9.16 11.63
CA PRO A 62 11.87 -7.97 11.02
C PRO A 62 12.80 -8.27 9.84
N GLU A 63 13.57 -9.37 9.90
CA GLU A 63 14.46 -9.79 8.81
C GLU A 63 13.69 -10.35 7.59
N ILE A 64 12.62 -11.10 7.81
CA ILE A 64 11.80 -11.68 6.74
C ILE A 64 11.01 -10.57 6.05
N ASP A 65 10.33 -9.75 6.85
CA ASP A 65 9.46 -8.67 6.37
C ASP A 65 10.29 -7.56 5.70
N GLY A 66 11.47 -7.24 6.25
CA GLY A 66 12.41 -6.30 5.65
C GLY A 66 12.93 -6.75 4.28
N ARG A 67 13.29 -8.03 4.12
CA ARG A 67 13.71 -8.58 2.81
C ARG A 67 12.58 -8.59 1.79
N ALA A 68 11.37 -8.93 2.20
CA ALA A 68 10.20 -8.88 1.33
C ALA A 68 9.93 -7.45 0.84
N MET A 69 9.99 -6.46 1.75
CA MET A 69 9.83 -5.05 1.40
C MET A 69 10.91 -4.55 0.43
N THR A 70 12.18 -4.91 0.64
CA THR A 70 13.27 -4.57 -0.29
C THR A 70 13.02 -5.17 -1.67
N THR A 71 12.63 -6.45 -1.73
CA THR A 71 12.36 -7.13 -3.02
C THR A 71 11.24 -6.41 -3.80
N HIS A 72 10.11 -6.12 -3.15
CA HIS A 72 9.01 -5.41 -3.80
C HIS A 72 9.38 -3.97 -4.22
N LEU A 73 10.20 -3.27 -3.43
CA LEU A 73 10.69 -1.94 -3.81
C LEU A 73 11.60 -2.01 -5.04
N GLU A 74 12.46 -3.02 -5.12
CA GLU A 74 13.33 -3.23 -6.28
C GLU A 74 12.53 -3.57 -7.54
N ASP A 75 11.47 -4.37 -7.42
CA ASP A 75 10.56 -4.69 -8.52
C ASP A 75 9.83 -3.45 -9.04
N LEU A 76 9.38 -2.56 -8.14
CA LEU A 76 8.70 -1.32 -8.52
C LEU A 76 9.61 -0.37 -9.32
N VAL A 77 10.90 -0.35 -9.01
CA VAL A 77 11.86 0.61 -9.59
C VAL A 77 12.51 0.05 -10.86
N GLY A 78 12.58 -1.28 -11.01
CA GLY A 78 13.05 -1.91 -12.24
C GLY A 78 14.52 -1.59 -12.54
N ASP A 79 14.81 -1.07 -13.73
CA ASP A 79 16.18 -0.81 -14.18
C ASP A 79 16.82 0.42 -13.53
N ASP A 80 16.03 1.31 -12.90
CA ASP A 80 16.53 2.53 -12.24
C ASP A 80 17.02 2.29 -10.80
N ARG A 81 17.25 1.02 -10.42
CA ARG A 81 17.68 0.60 -9.07
C ARG A 81 18.90 1.34 -8.54
N ASP A 82 19.83 1.73 -9.42
CA ASP A 82 21.05 2.45 -9.06
C ASP A 82 20.80 3.87 -8.52
N THR A 83 19.60 4.43 -8.74
CA THR A 83 19.20 5.74 -8.23
C THR A 83 18.54 5.69 -6.84
N LEU A 84 18.24 4.48 -6.34
CA LEU A 84 17.55 4.32 -5.07
C LEU A 84 18.48 4.51 -3.89
N LYS A 85 18.16 5.51 -3.07
CA LYS A 85 18.68 5.60 -1.71
C LYS A 85 17.67 5.02 -0.74
N ILE A 86 17.88 3.77 -0.35
CA ILE A 86 17.12 3.16 0.73
C ILE A 86 17.69 3.67 2.06
N TRP A 87 17.00 4.65 2.66
CA TRP A 87 17.29 5.08 4.01
C TRP A 87 16.62 4.09 4.97
N ASN A 88 17.38 3.12 5.45
CA ASN A 88 16.95 2.29 6.57
C ASN A 88 16.97 3.17 7.84
N THR A 89 15.85 3.79 8.16
CA THR A 89 15.66 4.44 9.45
C THR A 89 15.36 3.32 10.46
N ALA A 90 16.40 2.97 11.24
CA ALA A 90 16.42 2.27 12.53
C ALA A 90 15.24 1.34 12.88
N GLU A 91 15.54 0.08 13.24
CA GLU A 91 14.65 -0.89 13.92
C GLU A 91 13.17 -0.51 13.86
N THR A 92 12.54 -0.69 12.69
CA THR A 92 11.11 -0.44 12.56
C THR A 92 10.39 -1.50 13.40
N GLU A 93 9.98 -1.12 14.62
CA GLU A 93 9.04 -1.91 15.39
C GLU A 93 7.72 -1.93 14.62
N PHE A 94 7.44 -3.07 13.99
CA PHE A 94 6.16 -3.32 13.33
C PHE A 94 5.10 -3.50 14.42
N THR A 95 4.45 -2.41 14.81
CA THR A 95 3.28 -2.50 15.68
C THR A 95 2.11 -3.01 14.85
N ARG A 96 1.49 -4.11 15.31
CA ARG A 96 0.19 -4.53 14.79
C ARG A 96 -0.76 -3.33 14.89
N LEU A 97 -1.40 -2.96 13.77
CA LEU A 97 -2.48 -1.98 13.77
C LEU A 97 -3.49 -2.36 14.86
N GLU A 98 -3.72 -1.45 15.82
CA GLU A 98 -4.69 -1.69 16.88
C GLU A 98 -6.04 -1.98 16.25
N TYR A 99 -6.56 -3.17 16.52
CA TYR A 99 -7.89 -3.55 16.09
C TYR A 99 -8.89 -2.82 16.99
N VAL A 100 -9.52 -1.76 16.45
CA VAL A 100 -10.66 -1.12 17.09
C VAL A 100 -11.90 -1.88 16.66
N GLU A 101 -12.57 -2.54 17.61
CA GLU A 101 -13.86 -3.16 17.34
C GLU A 101 -14.85 -2.08 16.82
N PRO A 102 -15.56 -2.32 15.70
CA PRO A 102 -16.59 -1.41 15.25
C PRO A 102 -17.71 -1.36 16.30
N LEU A 103 -18.05 -0.15 16.75
CA LEU A 103 -19.18 0.09 17.64
C LEU A 103 -20.47 -0.36 16.95
N ILE A 104 -21.15 -1.33 17.56
CA ILE A 104 -22.48 -1.83 17.17
C ILE A 104 -23.53 -0.78 17.50
#